data_AF-A0A1L3ZYH0-F1
#
_entry.id   AF-A0A1L3ZYH0-F1
#
_cell.length_a   1.000
_cell.length_b   1.000
_cell.length_c   1.000
_cell.angle_alpha   90.00
_cell.angle_beta   90.00
_cell.angle_gamma   90.00
#
_symmetry.space_group_name_H-M   'P 1'
#
loop_
_entity.id
_entity.type
_entity.pdbx_description
1 polymer ?
#
loop_
_entity_poly.entity_id
_entity_poly.type
_entity_poly.pdbx_seq_one_letter_code
_entity_poly.pdbx_strand_id
1 'polypeptide(L)'
;MRVVLKENLVEALIGVLVVAVATWFIVFAYGRTGGGARAGSYQVAALFNDASGVGVGTDVRVAGMTVGQVVASSLDPETWQARLTLSIDPKVSVPADSSAVITSEGIMGGSFVALVPGGDPVPLKDGDLIIDTQGSVDLLSMIGQFINQSGGIGKNGNGGGNAADDAAGAMADTPMDAAPSGEPALPATQ
;
A
#
# COMPACT_ATOMS: atom_id res chain seq x y z
N MET A 1 -7.80 -60.66 1.47
CA MET A 1 -7.56 -59.26 1.90
C MET A 1 -6.85 -59.12 3.26
N ARG A 2 -7.07 -60.01 4.25
CA ARG A 2 -6.45 -59.90 5.59
C ARG A 2 -4.95 -60.27 5.69
N VAL A 3 -4.36 -60.91 4.67
CA VAL A 3 -2.96 -61.38 4.70
C VAL A 3 -1.99 -60.34 4.12
N VAL A 4 -2.37 -59.64 3.05
CA VAL A 4 -1.58 -58.54 2.44
C VAL A 4 -1.31 -57.39 3.42
N LEU A 5 -2.21 -57.20 4.38
CA LEU A 5 -2.07 -56.18 5.43
C LEU A 5 -0.98 -56.52 6.46
N LYS A 6 -0.63 -57.81 6.66
CA LYS A 6 0.36 -58.22 7.66
C LYS A 6 1.80 -58.08 7.18
N GLU A 7 2.02 -58.25 5.88
CA GLU A 7 3.35 -58.20 5.25
C GLU A 7 3.80 -56.75 4.98
N ASN A 8 2.84 -55.85 4.73
CA ASN A 8 3.08 -54.42 4.52
C ASN A 8 2.52 -53.55 5.68
N LEU A 9 2.31 -54.16 6.86
CA LEU A 9 1.67 -53.49 8.01
C LEU A 9 2.52 -52.32 8.49
N VAL A 10 3.84 -52.51 8.49
CA VAL A 10 4.80 -51.54 9.01
C VAL A 10 4.87 -50.33 8.06
N GLU A 11 4.91 -50.56 6.76
CA GLU A 11 4.89 -49.55 5.72
C GLU A 11 3.58 -48.75 5.74
N ALA A 12 2.44 -49.43 5.88
CA ALA A 12 1.14 -48.77 6.01
C ALA A 12 1.04 -47.93 7.29
N LEU A 13 1.56 -48.42 8.42
CA LEU A 13 1.62 -47.67 9.68
C LEU A 13 2.52 -46.44 9.58
N ILE A 14 3.68 -46.56 8.93
CA ILE A 14 4.57 -45.42 8.67
C ILE A 14 3.87 -44.41 7.76
N GLY A 15 3.19 -44.85 6.71
CA GLY A 15 2.42 -43.98 5.83
C GLY A 15 1.34 -43.20 6.58
N VAL A 16 0.55 -43.87 7.42
CA VAL A 16 -0.48 -43.22 8.24
C VAL A 16 0.14 -42.25 9.25
N LEU A 17 1.26 -42.63 9.88
CA LEU A 17 1.99 -41.75 10.80
C LEU A 17 2.47 -40.47 10.09
N VAL A 18 3.06 -40.60 8.90
CA VAL A 18 3.55 -39.46 8.11
C VAL A 18 2.40 -38.53 7.74
N VAL A 19 1.26 -39.07 7.30
CA VAL A 19 0.06 -38.27 6.98
C VAL A 19 -0.45 -37.57 8.24
N ALA A 20 -0.56 -38.27 9.37
CA ALA A 20 -1.02 -37.68 10.63
C ALA A 20 -0.10 -36.54 11.09
N VAL A 21 1.21 -36.72 11.03
CA VAL A 21 2.20 -35.68 11.37
C VAL A 21 2.13 -34.52 10.39
N ALA A 22 1.99 -34.78 9.09
CA ALA A 22 1.85 -33.73 8.08
C ALA A 22 0.57 -32.91 8.30
N THR A 23 -0.57 -33.55 8.55
CA THR A 23 -1.83 -32.87 8.88
C THR A 23 -1.70 -32.06 10.16
N TRP A 24 -1.13 -32.63 11.22
CA TRP A 24 -0.88 -31.91 12.47
C TRP A 24 0.01 -30.68 12.24
N PHE A 25 1.10 -30.84 11.48
CA PHE A 25 2.02 -29.77 11.17
C PHE A 25 1.35 -28.65 10.37
N ILE A 26 0.51 -29.00 9.39
CA ILE A 26 -0.28 -28.01 8.63
C ILE A 26 -1.19 -27.23 9.59
N VAL A 27 -1.98 -27.90 10.41
CA VAL A 27 -2.89 -27.24 11.36
C VAL A 27 -2.11 -26.35 12.34
N PHE A 28 -0.98 -26.84 12.85
CA PHE A 28 -0.10 -26.09 13.74
C PHE A 28 0.50 -24.86 13.05
N ALA A 29 1.02 -25.02 11.83
CA ALA A 29 1.63 -23.95 11.06
C ALA A 29 0.60 -22.85 10.74
N TYR A 30 -0.59 -23.23 10.26
CA TYR A 30 -1.67 -22.28 9.98
C TYR A 30 -2.08 -21.45 11.22
N GLY A 31 -2.09 -22.06 12.41
CA GLY A 31 -2.36 -21.35 13.67
C GLY A 31 -1.25 -20.39 14.09
N ARG A 32 0.00 -20.65 13.68
CA ARG A 32 1.20 -19.85 14.04
C ARG A 32 1.50 -18.73 13.04
N THR A 33 1.16 -18.92 11.77
CA THR A 33 1.43 -17.95 10.69
C THR A 33 0.30 -16.94 10.47
N GLY A 34 -0.70 -16.91 11.35
CA GLY A 34 -1.78 -15.92 11.29
C GLY A 34 -2.92 -16.26 10.32
N GLY A 35 -3.05 -17.53 9.91
CA GLY A 35 -4.10 -18.01 8.99
C GLY A 35 -5.51 -18.11 9.58
N GLY A 36 -5.78 -17.48 10.73
CA GLY A 36 -7.10 -17.47 11.35
C GLY A 36 -7.24 -16.33 12.35
N ALA A 37 -8.40 -15.66 12.33
CA ALA A 37 -8.80 -14.70 13.35
C ALA A 37 -8.70 -15.37 14.73
N ARG A 38 -8.04 -14.72 15.70
CA ARG A 38 -8.02 -15.20 17.07
C ARG A 38 -9.47 -15.27 17.56
N ALA A 39 -9.87 -16.38 18.19
CA ALA A 39 -11.25 -16.54 18.66
C ALA A 39 -11.65 -15.35 19.55
N GLY A 40 -12.66 -14.59 19.13
CA GLY A 40 -13.14 -13.39 19.82
C GLY A 40 -12.48 -12.06 19.41
N SER A 41 -11.53 -12.03 18.47
CA SER A 41 -11.01 -10.77 17.91
C SER A 41 -12.06 -10.04 17.08
N TYR A 42 -12.07 -8.72 17.13
CA TYR A 42 -12.81 -7.90 16.18
C TYR A 42 -11.88 -7.46 15.05
N GLN A 43 -12.44 -7.32 13.85
CA GLN A 43 -11.73 -6.98 12.63
C GLN A 43 -12.10 -5.57 12.19
N VAL A 44 -11.09 -4.76 11.88
CA VAL A 44 -11.27 -3.42 11.31
C VAL A 44 -10.50 -3.31 10.02
N ALA A 45 -11.06 -2.60 9.05
CA ALA A 45 -10.39 -2.30 7.80
C ALA A 45 -9.62 -0.98 7.92
N ALA A 46 -8.49 -0.88 7.23
CA ALA A 46 -7.76 0.37 7.04
C ALA A 46 -7.26 0.44 5.60
N LEU A 47 -7.36 1.62 4.98
CA LEU A 47 -6.94 1.85 3.60
C LEU A 47 -5.65 2.67 3.59
N PHE A 48 -4.59 2.16 2.97
CA PHE A 48 -3.30 2.85 2.92
C PHE A 48 -2.94 3.21 1.48
N ASN A 49 -2.36 4.40 1.28
CA ASN A 49 -1.81 4.78 -0.02
C ASN A 49 -0.55 3.97 -0.37
N ASP A 50 0.23 3.59 0.64
CA ASP A 50 1.40 2.73 0.51
C ASP A 50 1.43 1.78 1.71
N ALA A 51 1.48 0.47 1.43
CA ALA A 51 1.55 -0.59 2.45
C ALA A 51 2.86 -1.40 2.37
N SER A 52 3.92 -0.79 1.83
CA SER A 52 5.23 -1.43 1.69
C SER A 52 5.78 -1.92 3.04
N GLY A 53 6.28 -3.16 3.04
CA GLY A 53 6.83 -3.79 4.24
C GLY A 53 5.81 -4.37 5.21
N VAL A 54 4.50 -4.27 4.93
CA VAL A 54 3.42 -4.86 5.73
C VAL A 54 2.70 -5.96 4.95
N GLY A 55 2.35 -7.05 5.63
CA GLY A 55 1.64 -8.18 5.03
C GLY A 55 0.83 -8.97 6.07
N VAL A 56 0.24 -10.08 5.64
CA VAL A 56 -0.48 -10.98 6.57
C VAL A 56 0.50 -11.49 7.64
N GLY A 57 0.08 -11.39 8.91
CA GLY A 57 0.89 -11.74 10.07
C GLY A 57 1.73 -10.57 10.62
N THR A 58 1.75 -9.40 9.97
CA THR A 58 2.39 -8.21 10.54
C THR A 58 1.67 -7.78 11.83
N ASP A 59 2.44 -7.43 12.84
CA ASP A 59 1.93 -6.97 14.14
C ASP A 59 1.14 -5.66 14.01
N VAL A 60 0.04 -5.60 14.77
CA VAL A 60 -0.71 -4.36 15.04
C VAL A 60 -0.44 -3.97 16.49
N ARG A 61 -0.01 -2.72 16.71
CA ARG A 61 0.49 -2.27 18.01
C ARG A 61 -0.17 -0.98 18.47
N VAL A 62 -0.39 -0.86 19.78
CA VAL A 62 -0.80 0.38 20.44
C VAL A 62 0.28 0.73 21.45
N ALA A 63 0.81 1.95 21.39
CA ALA A 63 1.90 2.39 22.28
C ALA A 63 3.10 1.40 22.32
N GLY A 64 3.41 0.76 21.20
CA GLY A 64 4.49 -0.22 21.06
C GLY A 64 4.17 -1.65 21.55
N MET A 65 3.01 -1.89 22.15
CA MET A 65 2.57 -3.23 22.56
C MET A 65 1.73 -3.89 21.47
N THR A 66 2.01 -5.15 21.16
CA THR A 66 1.21 -5.93 20.20
C THR A 66 -0.18 -6.21 20.74
N VAL A 67 -1.20 -5.72 20.03
CA VAL A 67 -2.63 -5.88 20.35
C VAL A 67 -3.38 -6.69 19.30
N GLY A 68 -2.73 -6.99 18.17
CA GLY A 68 -3.38 -7.60 17.03
C GLY A 68 -2.40 -7.98 15.93
N GLN A 69 -2.94 -8.34 14.78
CA GLN A 69 -2.18 -8.67 13.57
C GLN A 69 -3.00 -8.42 12.31
N VAL A 70 -2.32 -8.20 11.19
CA VAL A 70 -2.95 -8.12 9.87
C VAL A 70 -3.36 -9.53 9.44
N VAL A 71 -4.63 -9.73 9.09
CA VAL A 71 -5.18 -11.03 8.68
C VAL A 71 -5.48 -11.12 7.19
N ALA A 72 -5.66 -9.97 6.52
CA ALA A 72 -5.83 -9.92 5.07
C ALA A 72 -5.23 -8.62 4.50
N SER A 73 -4.78 -8.70 3.26
CA SER A 73 -4.33 -7.56 2.46
C SER A 73 -4.89 -7.71 1.05
N SER A 74 -5.44 -6.63 0.51
CA SER A 74 -6.02 -6.58 -0.82
C SER A 74 -5.85 -5.19 -1.43
N LEU A 75 -5.92 -5.07 -2.75
CA LEU A 75 -5.92 -3.78 -3.42
C LEU A 75 -7.37 -3.40 -3.72
N ASP A 76 -7.76 -2.20 -3.31
CA ASP A 76 -9.07 -1.66 -3.63
C ASP A 76 -9.08 -1.17 -5.11
N PRO A 77 -9.95 -1.72 -5.98
CA PRO A 77 -9.92 -1.43 -7.41
C PRO A 77 -10.47 -0.04 -7.77
N GLU A 78 -11.20 0.61 -6.86
CA GLU A 78 -11.78 1.94 -7.10
C GLU A 78 -10.81 3.04 -6.68
N THR A 79 -10.18 2.87 -5.52
CA THR A 79 -9.31 3.89 -4.91
C THR A 79 -7.82 3.65 -5.16
N TRP A 80 -7.44 2.45 -5.62
CA TRP A 80 -6.05 2.00 -5.75
C TRP A 80 -5.26 2.01 -4.43
N GLN A 81 -5.99 1.99 -3.29
CA GLN A 81 -5.40 1.92 -1.96
C GLN A 81 -5.27 0.47 -1.50
N ALA A 82 -4.22 0.19 -0.73
CA ALA A 82 -4.04 -1.08 -0.06
C ALA A 82 -5.02 -1.21 1.12
N ARG A 83 -5.99 -2.11 1.00
CA ARG A 83 -6.95 -2.45 2.05
C ARG A 83 -6.39 -3.55 2.93
N LEU A 84 -6.02 -3.19 4.16
CA LEU A 84 -5.59 -4.11 5.20
C LEU A 84 -6.74 -4.43 6.15
N THR A 85 -6.90 -5.70 6.51
CA THR A 85 -7.82 -6.13 7.57
C THR A 85 -7.02 -6.45 8.83
N LEU A 86 -7.29 -5.71 9.90
CA LEU A 86 -6.59 -5.79 11.18
C LEU A 86 -7.46 -6.57 12.16
N SER A 87 -6.94 -7.65 12.72
CA SER A 87 -7.58 -8.40 13.81
C SER A 87 -7.01 -7.91 15.14
N ILE A 88 -7.86 -7.39 16.01
CA ILE A 88 -7.49 -6.77 17.29
C ILE A 88 -8.08 -7.60 18.45
N ASP A 89 -7.30 -7.74 19.54
CA ASP A 89 -7.74 -8.41 20.76
C ASP A 89 -8.96 -7.69 21.37
N PRO A 90 -10.07 -8.39 21.68
CA PRO A 90 -11.28 -7.78 22.24
C PRO A 90 -11.09 -7.13 23.62
N LYS A 91 -9.98 -7.43 24.32
CA LYS A 91 -9.65 -6.79 25.60
C LYS A 91 -9.18 -5.34 25.42
N VAL A 92 -8.79 -4.96 24.21
CA VAL A 92 -8.31 -3.63 23.88
C VAL A 92 -9.44 -2.87 23.19
N SER A 93 -9.90 -1.80 23.82
CA SER A 93 -10.93 -0.93 23.28
C SER A 93 -10.27 0.25 22.58
N VAL A 94 -10.22 0.21 21.25
CA VAL A 94 -9.64 1.28 20.42
C VAL A 94 -10.74 2.30 20.05
N PRO A 95 -10.56 3.61 20.32
CA PRO A 95 -11.52 4.66 19.94
C PRO A 95 -11.84 4.68 18.44
N ALA A 96 -13.04 5.13 18.07
CA ALA A 96 -13.51 5.25 16.69
C ALA A 96 -12.73 6.28 15.86
N ASP A 97 -12.21 7.33 16.51
CA ASP A 97 -11.38 8.36 15.90
C ASP A 97 -9.88 8.03 15.92
N SER A 98 -9.52 6.76 16.14
CA SER A 98 -8.14 6.31 16.05
C SER A 98 -7.59 6.38 14.64
N SER A 99 -6.28 6.61 14.55
CA SER A 99 -5.55 6.55 13.30
C SER A 99 -4.63 5.33 13.22
N ALA A 100 -4.34 4.88 12.00
CA ALA A 100 -3.45 3.77 11.73
C ALA A 100 -2.24 4.25 10.91
N VAL A 101 -1.03 3.96 11.39
CA VAL A 101 0.22 4.42 10.77
C VAL A 101 1.13 3.22 10.53
N ILE A 102 1.61 3.05 9.31
CA ILE A 102 2.64 2.04 9.03
C ILE A 102 4.01 2.62 9.41
N THR A 103 4.71 1.94 10.32
CA THR A 103 6.02 2.37 10.79
C THR A 103 6.97 1.18 10.92
N SER A 104 8.27 1.45 10.95
CA SER A 104 9.30 0.41 11.03
C SER A 104 9.94 0.37 12.43
N GLU A 105 10.32 -0.81 12.90
CA GLU A 105 11.00 -0.99 14.20
C GLU A 105 12.46 -0.49 14.21
N GLY A 106 12.93 0.07 13.10
CA GLY A 106 14.29 0.54 12.90
C GLY A 106 14.79 0.18 11.50
N ILE A 107 16.11 0.26 11.29
CA ILE A 107 16.73 0.00 9.97
C ILE A 107 16.83 -1.49 9.61
N MET A 108 16.86 -2.37 10.61
CA MET A 108 16.95 -3.84 10.43
C MET A 108 15.69 -4.56 10.90
N GLY A 109 14.71 -3.82 11.42
CA GLY A 109 13.46 -4.38 11.93
C GLY A 109 12.39 -4.47 10.85
N GLY A 110 11.33 -5.23 11.12
CA GLY A 110 10.16 -5.26 10.26
C GLY A 110 9.33 -3.98 10.35
N SER A 111 8.38 -3.82 9.43
CA SER A 111 7.30 -2.83 9.58
C SER A 111 6.15 -3.41 10.40
N PHE A 112 5.42 -2.53 11.09
CA PHE A 112 4.23 -2.84 11.87
C PHE A 112 3.19 -1.74 11.69
N VAL A 113 1.93 -2.06 12.01
CA VAL A 113 0.84 -1.09 12.00
C VAL A 113 0.69 -0.53 13.42
N ALA A 114 0.99 0.75 13.60
CA ALA A 114 0.77 1.48 14.83
C ALA A 114 -0.64 2.07 14.84
N LEU A 115 -1.46 1.68 15.81
CA LEU A 115 -2.73 2.33 16.11
C LEU A 115 -2.49 3.43 17.15
N VAL A 116 -2.95 4.63 16.81
CA VAL A 116 -2.90 5.80 17.69
C VAL A 116 -4.31 6.05 18.23
N PRO A 117 -4.55 5.82 19.54
CA PRO A 117 -5.83 6.11 20.18
C PRO A 117 -6.21 7.57 20.04
N GLY A 118 -7.44 7.83 19.57
CA GLY A 118 -8.04 9.16 19.63
C GLY A 118 -8.74 9.42 20.96
N GLY A 119 -9.66 10.38 20.97
CA GLY A 119 -10.40 10.81 22.15
C GLY A 119 -11.89 10.43 22.16
N ASP A 120 -12.39 9.71 21.14
CA ASP A 120 -13.80 9.35 21.04
C ASP A 120 -14.18 8.32 22.14
N PRO A 121 -15.25 8.57 22.91
CA PRO A 121 -15.76 7.58 23.87
C PRO A 121 -16.33 6.32 23.20
N VAL A 122 -16.64 6.36 21.91
CA VAL A 122 -17.16 5.22 21.14
C VAL A 122 -15.98 4.39 20.61
N PRO A 123 -15.94 3.08 20.90
CA PRO A 123 -14.90 2.21 20.33
C PRO A 123 -15.25 1.74 18.91
N LEU A 124 -14.20 1.40 18.16
CA LEU A 124 -14.31 0.67 16.90
C LEU A 124 -14.99 -0.68 17.10
N LYS A 125 -15.81 -1.06 16.12
CA LYS A 125 -16.54 -2.33 16.06
C LYS A 125 -16.02 -3.21 14.94
N ASP A 126 -16.44 -4.46 14.97
CA ASP A 126 -16.18 -5.40 13.90
C ASP A 126 -16.77 -4.89 12.57
N GLY A 127 -15.95 -4.84 11.54
CA GLY A 127 -16.28 -4.33 10.21
C GLY A 127 -16.07 -2.83 10.02
N ASP A 128 -15.70 -2.08 11.06
CA ASP A 128 -15.47 -0.64 10.93
C ASP A 128 -14.25 -0.32 10.06
N LEU A 129 -14.27 0.86 9.45
CA LEU A 129 -13.20 1.39 8.62
C LEU A 129 -12.48 2.52 9.35
N ILE A 130 -11.17 2.39 9.52
CA ILE A 130 -10.30 3.46 9.98
C ILE A 130 -10.09 4.44 8.83
N ILE A 131 -10.50 5.70 9.05
CA ILE A 131 -10.46 6.76 8.03
C ILE A 131 -9.10 7.46 8.02
N ASP A 132 -8.51 7.70 9.20
CA ASP A 132 -7.21 8.35 9.29
C ASP A 132 -6.08 7.32 9.22
N THR A 133 -5.42 7.30 8.06
CA THR A 133 -4.42 6.29 7.72
C THR A 133 -3.19 6.95 7.11
N GLN A 134 -2.01 6.55 7.56
CA GLN A 134 -0.73 7.00 7.02
C GLN A 134 0.08 5.80 6.55
N GLY A 135 0.42 5.81 5.26
CA GLY A 135 1.21 4.75 4.63
C GLY A 135 2.67 4.75 5.08
N SER A 136 3.41 3.74 4.63
CA SER A 136 4.84 3.64 4.89
C SER A 136 5.61 4.83 4.33
N VAL A 137 6.65 5.24 5.05
CA VAL A 137 7.60 6.25 4.59
C VAL A 137 8.74 5.55 3.85
N ASP A 138 8.92 5.86 2.56
CA ASP A 138 10.09 5.42 1.80
C ASP A 138 11.28 6.35 2.04
N LEU A 139 12.23 5.87 2.86
CA LEU A 139 13.47 6.58 3.17
C LEU A 139 14.31 6.87 1.92
N LEU A 140 14.33 5.99 0.92
CA LEU A 140 15.11 6.21 -0.29
C LEU A 140 14.56 7.39 -1.08
N SER A 141 13.24 7.48 -1.18
CA SER A 141 12.56 8.63 -1.79
C SER A 141 12.84 9.92 -1.03
N MET A 142 12.87 9.89 0.32
CA MET A 142 13.25 11.06 1.12
C MET A 142 14.70 11.48 0.88
N ILE A 143 15.63 10.53 0.81
CA ILE A 143 17.04 10.80 0.51
C ILE A 143 17.18 11.37 -0.89
N GLY A 144 16.49 10.80 -1.88
CA GLY A 144 16.46 11.31 -3.25
C GLY A 144 15.91 12.74 -3.33
N GLN A 145 14.81 13.02 -2.62
CA GLN A 145 14.25 14.36 -2.51
C GLN A 145 15.25 15.32 -1.85
N PHE A 146 15.94 14.90 -0.79
CA PHE A 146 16.93 15.73 -0.12
C PHE A 146 18.15 16.02 -1.01
N ILE A 147 18.68 15.04 -1.75
CA ILE A 147 19.81 15.21 -2.68
C ILE A 147 19.41 16.11 -3.86
N ASN A 148 18.21 15.95 -4.41
CA ASN A 148 17.73 16.79 -5.51
C ASN A 148 17.40 18.22 -5.03
N GLN A 149 16.91 18.39 -3.80
CA GLN A 149 16.65 19.71 -3.21
C GLN A 149 17.96 20.44 -2.86
N SER A 150 18.97 19.72 -2.35
CA SER A 150 20.28 20.28 -2.00
C SER A 150 21.18 20.50 -3.22
N GLY A 151 21.04 19.72 -4.29
CA GLY A 151 21.68 19.94 -5.59
C GLY A 151 21.08 21.09 -6.41
N GLY A 152 19.95 21.67 -5.96
CA GLY A 152 19.26 22.79 -6.61
C GLY A 152 19.64 24.20 -6.10
N ILE A 153 20.52 24.32 -5.10
CA ILE A 153 20.95 25.62 -4.51
C ILE A 153 22.00 26.31 -5.41
N GLY A 154 21.78 26.35 -6.72
CA GLY A 154 22.78 26.86 -7.67
C GLY A 154 22.29 27.14 -9.10
N LYS A 155 21.00 27.07 -9.41
CA LYS A 155 20.52 27.39 -10.76
C LYS A 155 19.27 28.25 -10.77
N ASN A 156 19.34 29.40 -10.11
CA ASN A 156 18.52 30.56 -10.45
C ASN A 156 19.22 31.35 -11.57
N GLY A 157 19.39 30.70 -12.72
CA GLY A 157 19.85 31.32 -13.96
C GLY A 157 18.65 31.91 -14.68
N ASN A 158 18.38 33.18 -14.40
CA ASN A 158 17.50 34.06 -15.13
C ASN A 158 17.62 33.84 -16.66
N GLY A 159 16.53 33.39 -17.28
CA GLY A 159 16.40 33.20 -18.72
C GLY A 159 14.99 33.60 -19.19
N GLY A 160 14.47 34.70 -18.64
CA GLY A 160 13.28 35.37 -19.14
C GLY A 160 13.71 36.47 -20.12
N GLY A 161 13.37 36.29 -21.40
CA GLY A 161 13.67 37.25 -22.46
C GLY A 161 12.75 37.08 -23.66
N ASN A 162 11.42 37.02 -23.44
CA ASN A 162 10.47 37.36 -24.49
C ASN A 162 10.16 38.85 -24.38
N ALA A 163 10.95 39.64 -25.11
CA ALA A 163 10.62 41.01 -25.47
C ALA A 163 9.73 40.97 -26.72
N ALA A 164 8.44 40.78 -26.49
CA ALA A 164 7.38 41.20 -27.40
C ALA A 164 6.35 41.87 -26.50
N ASP A 165 5.80 42.98 -26.98
CA ASP A 165 4.82 43.84 -26.30
C ASP A 165 5.49 45.00 -25.55
N ASP A 166 5.85 46.04 -26.31
CA ASP A 166 5.60 47.45 -25.96
C ASP A 166 6.20 48.37 -27.03
N ALA A 167 5.36 48.82 -27.97
CA ALA A 167 5.24 50.23 -28.39
C ALA A 167 4.55 50.34 -29.75
N ALA A 168 3.31 50.82 -29.71
CA ALA A 168 2.65 51.49 -30.81
C ALA A 168 3.48 52.70 -31.29
N GLY A 169 3.56 52.89 -32.60
CA GLY A 169 4.27 54.03 -33.19
C GLY A 169 4.10 54.15 -34.70
N ALA A 170 2.96 54.72 -35.11
CA ALA A 170 2.81 55.62 -36.26
C ALA A 170 3.06 55.12 -37.71
N MET A 171 1.95 55.04 -38.45
CA MET A 171 1.63 55.83 -39.68
C MET A 171 2.56 55.79 -40.92
N ALA A 172 1.89 55.70 -42.08
CA ALA A 172 2.35 55.77 -43.48
C ALA A 172 2.97 54.45 -44.00
N ASP A 173 2.56 53.85 -45.11
CA ASP A 173 2.00 54.40 -46.35
C ASP A 173 1.25 53.26 -47.09
N THR A 174 0.29 53.61 -47.94
CA THR A 174 -0.59 52.69 -48.68
C THR A 174 -0.02 52.45 -50.11
N PRO A 175 -0.79 51.91 -51.06
CA PRO A 175 -0.97 50.51 -51.48
C PRO A 175 -0.11 50.12 -52.72
N MET A 176 -0.09 48.84 -53.13
CA MET A 176 -0.44 48.39 -54.50
C MET A 176 -0.13 46.88 -54.68
N ASP A 177 -1.07 46.15 -55.33
CA ASP A 177 -0.86 45.00 -56.23
C ASP A 177 -0.13 43.73 -55.69
N ALA A 178 -0.49 42.49 -56.01
CA ALA A 178 -1.40 41.90 -56.97
C ALA A 178 -1.65 40.44 -56.52
N ALA A 179 -2.81 39.89 -56.88
CA ALA A 179 -3.08 38.44 -56.87
C ALA A 179 -2.36 37.74 -58.04
N PRO A 180 -2.62 36.44 -58.36
CA PRO A 180 -2.72 35.21 -57.58
C PRO A 180 -1.79 34.10 -58.16
N SER A 181 -1.64 32.95 -57.49
CA SER A 181 -1.35 31.59 -58.04
C SER A 181 -0.61 30.75 -56.99
N GLY A 182 -0.87 29.47 -56.77
CA GLY A 182 -1.84 28.52 -57.27
C GLY A 182 -1.77 27.28 -56.37
N GLU A 183 -2.86 26.53 -56.33
CA GLU A 183 -2.90 25.18 -55.75
C GLU A 183 -1.85 24.26 -56.37
N PRO A 184 -1.40 23.26 -55.60
CA PRO A 184 -1.38 21.92 -56.16
C PRO A 184 -2.18 20.95 -55.29
N ALA A 185 -3.10 20.28 -55.97
CA ALA A 185 -3.82 19.12 -55.52
C ALA A 185 -2.92 17.87 -55.36
N LEU A 186 -3.54 16.83 -54.80
CA LEU A 186 -3.30 15.38 -54.96
C LEU A 186 -2.60 14.68 -53.78
N PRO A 187 -2.84 13.37 -53.59
CA PRO A 187 -4.18 12.74 -53.51
C PRO A 187 -4.28 11.73 -52.34
N ALA A 188 -5.51 11.34 -52.02
CA ALA A 188 -5.82 10.19 -51.19
C ALA A 188 -5.43 8.88 -51.89
N THR A 189 -4.82 7.96 -51.13
CA THR A 189 -4.65 6.56 -51.52
C THR A 189 -5.36 5.68 -50.50
N GLN A 190 -6.09 4.72 -51.05
CA GLN A 190 -6.82 3.64 -50.36
C GLN A 190 -5.90 2.73 -49.54
#